data_AF-A0A2E5X3C4-F1
#
_entry.id   AF-A0A2E5X3C4-F1
#
_cell.length_a   1.000
_cell.length_b   1.000
_cell.length_c   1.000
_cell.angle_alpha   90.00
_cell.angle_beta   90.00
_cell.angle_gamma   90.00
#
_symmetry.space_group_name_H-M   'P 1'
#
loop_
_entity.id
_entity.type
_entity.pdbx_description
1 polymer ?
#
loop_
_entity_poly.entity_id
_entity_poly.type
_entity_poly.pdbx_seq_one_letter_code
_entity_poly.pdbx_strand_id
1 'polypeptide(L)'
;MKVHQRHPHPRSGFSLLEMVIASTLLTFILMASFALIERNGHLSVSTLGIAAAEQNAQRMLYSLERELADARGANPLAAVTTDLQEGATTALFVDSSLGFPPFGTLLLERDTDDKERISYTALGAGLLSFTGLERAVACTNDESHPRGCGLLWDGLAEPIALQSSPPANLYDGRVREADGTYFFRGNGSGFSYRVPVDPAGGTDFLDGDSIRWGAVVDGVPLTSGWQALIFRPNRELSEADLREDVNNDGDRLDVFDVGQIRRLAWDTADPGGPLDDRGLGPAVILQERCAWGSDLDGDGFEDPLFYWDRERRMLHFRLVIIGRARADIPVVRRVEASVFLRNEAEDS
;
A
#
# COMPACT_ATOMS: atom_id res chain seq x y z
N MET A 1 34.71 75.32 60.73
CA MET A 1 33.54 74.54 60.24
C MET A 1 33.54 74.60 58.71
N LYS A 2 34.05 73.56 58.03
CA LYS A 2 34.03 73.44 56.56
C LYS A 2 32.74 72.69 56.18
N VAL A 3 31.81 73.38 55.55
CA VAL A 3 30.56 72.81 55.04
C VAL A 3 30.89 71.91 53.84
N HIS A 4 30.60 70.62 53.96
CA HIS A 4 30.62 69.67 52.84
C HIS A 4 29.53 70.04 51.83
N GLN A 5 29.94 70.55 50.67
CA GLN A 5 29.06 70.60 49.49
C GLN A 5 28.97 69.18 48.90
N ARG A 6 27.81 68.54 49.09
CA ARG A 6 27.44 67.34 48.33
C ARG A 6 27.13 67.77 46.89
N HIS A 7 27.90 67.28 45.93
CA HIS A 7 27.56 67.41 44.51
C HIS A 7 26.25 66.65 44.23
N PRO A 8 25.26 67.28 43.58
CA PRO A 8 24.09 66.57 43.09
C PRO A 8 24.53 65.65 41.94
N HIS A 9 24.27 64.35 42.06
CA HIS A 9 24.36 63.45 40.92
C HIS A 9 23.40 63.95 39.84
N PRO A 10 23.87 64.20 38.59
CA PRO A 10 22.96 64.47 37.50
C PRO A 10 22.06 63.25 37.34
N ARG A 11 20.74 63.44 37.50
CA ARG A 11 19.77 62.44 37.05
C ARG A 11 19.95 62.33 35.54
N SER A 12 20.62 61.27 35.10
CA SER A 12 20.79 60.94 33.68
C SER A 12 19.41 60.59 33.10
N GLY A 13 18.70 61.60 32.60
CA GLY A 13 17.53 61.37 31.78
C GLY A 13 17.97 60.78 30.44
N PHE A 14 17.32 59.70 30.02
CA PHE A 14 17.54 59.13 28.69
C PHE A 14 17.18 60.16 27.63
N SER A 15 18.05 60.33 26.63
CA SER A 15 17.73 61.15 25.47
C SER A 15 16.67 60.46 24.61
N LEU A 16 15.87 61.25 23.89
CA LEU A 16 14.86 60.74 22.96
C LEU A 16 15.48 59.84 21.89
N LEU A 17 16.71 60.13 21.47
CA LEU A 17 17.48 59.32 20.53
C LEU A 17 17.81 57.92 21.10
N GLU A 18 18.26 57.84 22.35
CA GLU A 18 18.55 56.56 23.02
C GLU A 18 17.29 55.70 23.16
N MET A 19 16.13 56.31 23.44
CA MET A 19 14.85 55.59 23.51
C MET A 19 14.44 55.02 22.15
N VAL A 20 14.63 55.77 21.06
CA VAL A 20 14.34 55.29 19.69
C VAL A 20 15.27 54.15 19.30
N ILE A 21 16.57 54.26 19.57
CA ILE A 21 17.56 53.21 19.27
C ILE A 21 17.25 51.94 20.09
N ALA A 22 16.92 52.07 21.38
CA ALA A 22 16.55 50.94 22.22
C ALA A 22 15.26 50.25 21.73
N SER A 23 14.26 51.04 21.31
CA SER A 23 13.00 50.52 20.79
C SER A 23 13.16 49.77 19.47
N THR A 24 13.98 50.28 18.54
CA THR A 24 14.24 49.61 17.26
C THR A 24 15.03 48.32 17.46
N LEU A 25 16.07 48.34 18.30
CA LEU A 25 16.83 47.13 18.65
C LEU A 25 15.93 46.07 19.30
N LEU A 26 15.08 46.46 20.25
CA LEU A 26 14.14 45.54 20.88
C LEU A 26 13.18 44.94 19.85
N THR A 27 12.65 45.75 18.91
CA THR A 27 11.76 45.27 17.85
C THR A 27 12.46 44.27 16.93
N PHE A 28 13.71 44.54 16.53
CA PHE A 28 14.50 43.59 15.73
C PHE A 28 14.76 42.28 16.48
N ILE A 29 15.14 42.36 17.77
CA ILE A 29 15.37 41.17 18.60
C ILE A 29 14.08 40.37 18.76
N LEU A 30 12.95 41.02 19.00
CA LEU A 30 11.65 40.35 19.12
C LEU A 30 11.21 39.70 17.80
N MET A 31 11.37 40.37 16.66
CA MET A 31 11.06 39.79 15.35
C MET A 31 11.97 38.60 15.03
N ALA A 32 13.27 38.71 15.27
CA ALA A 32 14.22 37.61 15.06
C ALA A 32 13.91 36.42 15.97
N SER A 33 13.56 36.68 17.25
CA SER A 33 13.16 35.64 18.20
C SER A 33 11.85 34.97 17.79
N PHE A 34 10.87 35.75 17.32
CA PHE A 34 9.60 35.22 16.82
C PHE A 34 9.81 34.34 15.59
N ALA A 35 10.60 34.80 14.61
CA ALA A 35 10.93 34.01 13.42
C ALA A 35 11.68 32.70 13.76
N LEU A 36 12.57 32.72 14.75
CA LEU A 36 13.25 31.51 15.24
C LEU A 36 12.30 30.55 15.96
N ILE A 37 11.38 31.07 16.79
CA ILE A 37 10.36 30.26 17.48
C ILE A 37 9.42 29.63 16.47
N GLU A 38 8.97 30.39 15.47
CA GLU A 38 8.10 29.91 14.39
C GLU A 38 8.79 28.81 13.59
N ARG A 39 10.05 29.03 13.17
CA ARG A 39 10.86 28.02 12.48
C ARG A 39 11.07 26.75 13.32
N ASN A 40 11.36 26.88 14.62
CA ASN A 40 11.56 25.73 15.50
C ASN A 40 10.25 24.98 15.78
N GLY A 41 9.13 25.69 15.89
CA GLY A 41 7.80 25.11 15.96
C GLY A 41 7.48 24.31 14.70
N HIS A 42 7.80 24.85 13.52
CA HIS A 42 7.61 24.16 12.24
C HIS A 42 8.41 22.87 12.13
N LEU A 43 9.71 22.92 12.47
CA LEU A 43 10.54 21.72 12.46
C LEU A 43 10.01 20.66 13.43
N SER A 44 9.60 21.08 14.63
CA SER A 44 9.06 20.17 15.66
C SER A 44 7.79 19.45 15.20
N VAL A 45 6.82 20.17 14.60
CA VAL A 45 5.57 19.54 14.11
C VAL A 45 5.85 18.59 12.96
N SER A 46 6.74 18.96 12.03
CA SER A 46 7.14 18.10 10.92
C SER A 46 7.81 16.81 11.42
N THR A 47 8.78 16.92 12.33
CA THR A 47 9.45 15.77 12.93
C THR A 47 8.48 14.86 13.69
N LEU A 48 7.51 15.43 14.42
CA LEU A 48 6.49 14.65 15.13
C LEU A 48 5.57 13.89 14.16
N GLY A 49 5.15 14.53 13.07
CA GLY A 49 4.32 13.90 12.05
C GLY A 49 5.00 12.73 11.35
N ILE A 50 6.28 12.89 11.03
CA ILE A 50 7.12 11.83 10.44
C ILE A 50 7.30 10.68 11.43
N ALA A 51 7.69 10.97 12.67
CA ALA A 51 7.89 9.95 13.70
C ALA A 51 6.59 9.16 13.97
N ALA A 52 5.43 9.83 13.96
CA ALA A 52 4.14 9.17 14.09
C ALA A 52 3.83 8.26 12.90
N ALA A 53 4.10 8.70 11.67
CA ALA A 53 3.90 7.89 10.47
C ALA A 53 4.80 6.65 10.47
N GLU A 54 6.09 6.81 10.80
CA GLU A 54 7.04 5.71 10.93
C GLU A 54 6.63 4.71 12.02
N GLN A 55 6.21 5.20 13.20
CA GLN A 55 5.71 4.34 14.26
C GLN A 55 4.46 3.56 13.83
N ASN A 56 3.57 4.19 13.08
CA ASN A 56 2.38 3.55 12.53
C ASN A 56 2.73 2.46 11.51
N ALA A 57 3.70 2.73 10.63
CA ALA A 57 4.20 1.75 9.67
C ALA A 57 4.88 0.57 10.37
N GLN A 58 5.73 0.80 11.36
CA GLN A 58 6.33 -0.27 12.17
C GLN A 58 5.28 -1.17 12.83
N ARG A 59 4.23 -0.59 13.43
CA ARG A 59 3.13 -1.38 14.02
C ARG A 59 2.39 -2.24 12.99
N MET A 60 2.19 -1.70 11.78
CA MET A 60 1.58 -2.44 10.68
C MET A 60 2.48 -3.59 10.22
N LEU A 61 3.78 -3.33 10.05
CA LEU A 61 4.77 -4.35 9.68
C LEU A 61 4.86 -5.48 10.70
N TYR A 62 4.84 -5.17 12.01
CA TYR A 62 4.78 -6.21 13.05
C TYR A 62 3.50 -7.03 12.98
N SER A 63 2.38 -6.41 12.61
CA SER A 63 1.10 -7.13 12.44
C SER A 63 1.15 -8.05 11.21
N LEU A 64 1.73 -7.56 10.11
CA LEU A 64 1.97 -8.33 8.88
C LEU A 64 2.90 -9.52 9.13
N GLU A 65 4.05 -9.29 9.77
CA GLU A 65 5.01 -10.35 10.11
C GLU A 65 4.35 -11.44 10.95
N ARG A 66 3.56 -11.06 11.97
CA ARG A 66 2.85 -12.02 12.81
C ARG A 66 1.79 -12.81 12.04
N GLU A 67 1.04 -12.14 11.18
CA GLU A 67 -0.01 -12.76 10.36
C GLU A 67 0.59 -13.76 9.34
N LEU A 68 1.73 -13.40 8.76
CA LEU A 68 2.36 -14.16 7.68
C LEU A 68 3.40 -15.18 8.15
N ALA A 69 3.76 -15.19 9.43
CA ALA A 69 4.80 -16.06 9.97
C ALA A 69 4.59 -17.54 9.60
N ASP A 70 3.34 -18.00 9.63
CA ASP A 70 2.96 -19.37 9.29
C ASP A 70 2.12 -19.43 8.01
N ALA A 71 2.14 -18.38 7.19
CA ALA A 71 1.39 -18.34 5.94
C ALA A 71 2.02 -19.23 4.86
N ARG A 72 1.14 -19.82 4.06
CA ARG A 72 1.41 -20.50 2.79
C ARG A 72 0.90 -19.59 1.68
N GLY A 73 1.81 -18.89 1.01
CA GLY A 73 1.50 -17.95 -0.06
C GLY A 73 0.95 -18.63 -1.31
N ALA A 74 0.07 -17.94 -2.04
CA ALA A 74 -0.57 -18.46 -3.24
C ALA A 74 -0.70 -17.37 -4.31
N ASN A 75 -0.50 -17.77 -5.57
CA ASN A 75 -0.89 -16.97 -6.73
C ASN A 75 -2.10 -17.63 -7.40
N PRO A 76 -3.33 -17.13 -7.19
CA PRO A 76 -4.50 -17.73 -7.80
C PRO A 76 -4.50 -17.46 -9.31
N LEU A 77 -4.56 -18.55 -10.09
CA LEU A 77 -4.60 -18.56 -11.56
C LEU A 77 -5.92 -19.15 -12.03
N ALA A 78 -6.42 -18.65 -13.16
CA ALA A 78 -7.60 -19.21 -13.80
C ALA A 78 -7.52 -19.04 -15.32
N ALA A 79 -8.41 -19.72 -16.04
CA ALA A 79 -8.62 -19.54 -17.46
C ALA A 79 -10.08 -19.22 -17.76
N VAL A 80 -10.30 -18.27 -18.67
CA VAL A 80 -11.63 -17.90 -19.12
C VAL A 80 -12.28 -19.08 -19.85
N THR A 81 -13.48 -19.49 -19.45
CA THR A 81 -14.16 -20.67 -20.02
C THR A 81 -15.19 -20.33 -21.10
N THR A 82 -15.59 -19.06 -21.17
CA THR A 82 -16.53 -18.52 -22.18
C THR A 82 -16.03 -17.18 -22.66
N ASP A 83 -16.11 -16.92 -23.97
CA ASP A 83 -15.67 -15.65 -24.54
C ASP A 83 -16.29 -14.46 -23.79
N LEU A 84 -15.45 -13.53 -23.34
CA LEU A 84 -15.88 -12.27 -22.75
C LEU A 84 -15.99 -11.23 -23.87
N GLN A 85 -17.21 -10.84 -24.20
CA GLN A 85 -17.44 -9.82 -25.22
C GLN A 85 -17.23 -8.42 -24.62
N GLU A 86 -16.88 -7.45 -25.47
CA GLU A 86 -16.82 -6.03 -25.12
C GLU A 86 -18.14 -5.59 -24.44
N GLY A 87 -18.04 -4.79 -23.37
CA GLY A 87 -19.20 -4.27 -22.63
C GLY A 87 -19.93 -5.28 -21.75
N ALA A 88 -19.45 -6.53 -21.65
CA ALA A 88 -20.03 -7.53 -20.76
C ALA A 88 -19.77 -7.18 -19.28
N THR A 89 -20.82 -6.86 -18.53
CA THR A 89 -20.72 -6.43 -17.10
C THR A 89 -21.32 -7.42 -16.11
N THR A 90 -22.03 -8.46 -16.58
CA THR A 90 -22.78 -9.36 -15.70
C THR A 90 -21.88 -10.35 -14.97
N ALA A 91 -21.12 -11.15 -15.73
CA ALA A 91 -20.29 -12.21 -15.17
C ALA A 91 -19.17 -12.64 -16.12
N LEU A 92 -18.04 -13.06 -15.54
CA LEU A 92 -16.91 -13.67 -16.22
C LEU A 92 -16.81 -15.12 -15.78
N PHE A 93 -16.91 -16.08 -16.71
CA PHE A 93 -16.86 -17.50 -16.39
C PHE A 93 -15.44 -18.03 -16.50
N VAL A 94 -15.03 -18.82 -15.51
CA VAL A 94 -13.68 -19.39 -15.38
C VAL A 94 -13.72 -20.86 -15.00
N ASP A 95 -12.57 -21.51 -15.06
CA ASP A 95 -12.38 -22.88 -14.61
C ASP A 95 -12.27 -23.00 -13.07
N SER A 96 -11.77 -21.96 -12.41
CA SER A 96 -11.72 -21.86 -10.95
C SER A 96 -11.56 -20.39 -10.50
N SER A 97 -12.24 -19.99 -9.43
CA SER A 97 -11.96 -18.76 -8.69
C SER A 97 -11.40 -19.04 -7.28
N LEU A 98 -10.92 -20.26 -7.04
CA LEU A 98 -10.31 -20.64 -5.77
C LEU A 98 -9.09 -19.75 -5.47
N GLY A 99 -9.06 -19.19 -4.27
CA GLY A 99 -7.97 -18.32 -3.80
C GLY A 99 -8.01 -16.87 -4.28
N PHE A 100 -8.92 -16.53 -5.21
CA PHE A 100 -9.24 -15.14 -5.50
C PHE A 100 -10.05 -14.53 -4.35
N PRO A 101 -9.78 -13.28 -3.95
CA PRO A 101 -10.57 -12.61 -2.93
C PRO A 101 -12.04 -12.45 -3.35
N PRO A 102 -12.96 -12.17 -2.41
CA PRO A 102 -14.39 -12.03 -2.73
C PRO A 102 -14.70 -10.90 -3.71
N PHE A 103 -13.82 -9.89 -3.76
CA PHE A 103 -13.84 -8.75 -4.67
C PHE A 103 -12.40 -8.33 -4.97
N GLY A 104 -12.20 -7.64 -6.09
CA GLY A 104 -10.88 -7.13 -6.47
C GLY A 104 -10.79 -6.82 -7.95
N THR A 105 -9.54 -6.76 -8.44
CA THR A 105 -9.23 -6.50 -9.85
C THR A 105 -8.55 -7.72 -10.45
N LEU A 106 -8.99 -8.10 -11.64
CA LEU A 106 -8.45 -9.18 -12.45
C LEU A 106 -7.67 -8.60 -13.62
N LEU A 107 -6.73 -9.38 -14.14
CA LEU A 107 -5.92 -9.03 -15.30
C LEU A 107 -6.08 -10.10 -16.40
N LEU A 108 -6.47 -9.67 -17.61
CA LEU A 108 -6.65 -10.51 -18.81
C LEU A 108 -5.67 -10.14 -19.94
N GLU A 109 -5.52 -11.08 -20.88
CA GLU A 109 -4.82 -10.93 -22.17
C GLU A 109 -3.48 -10.19 -22.12
N ARG A 110 -2.64 -10.70 -21.23
CA ARG A 110 -1.30 -10.21 -20.91
C ARG A 110 -0.38 -10.07 -22.12
N ASP A 111 -0.54 -10.96 -23.11
CA ASP A 111 0.43 -11.16 -24.18
C ASP A 111 0.13 -10.32 -25.44
N THR A 112 -0.91 -9.48 -25.43
CA THR A 112 -1.32 -8.62 -26.54
C THR A 112 -1.45 -7.17 -26.10
N ASP A 113 -1.66 -6.25 -27.05
CA ASP A 113 -2.00 -4.86 -26.75
C ASP A 113 -3.41 -4.73 -26.12
N ASP A 114 -4.15 -5.85 -26.00
CA ASP A 114 -5.52 -5.95 -25.50
C ASP A 114 -5.57 -6.23 -23.99
N LYS A 115 -4.50 -5.87 -23.25
CA LYS A 115 -4.44 -6.01 -21.79
C LYS A 115 -5.59 -5.24 -21.13
N GLU A 116 -6.47 -5.96 -20.44
CA GLU A 116 -7.58 -5.37 -19.70
C GLU A 116 -7.53 -5.71 -18.22
N ARG A 117 -7.87 -4.71 -17.38
CA ARG A 117 -8.20 -4.90 -15.98
C ARG A 117 -9.70 -4.81 -15.77
N ILE A 118 -10.23 -5.78 -15.04
CA ILE A 118 -11.66 -5.89 -14.74
C ILE A 118 -11.85 -5.94 -13.24
N SER A 119 -12.64 -5.03 -12.68
CA SER A 119 -13.04 -5.13 -11.28
C SER A 119 -14.26 -6.05 -11.13
N TYR A 120 -14.36 -6.75 -10.01
CA TYR A 120 -15.52 -7.58 -9.68
C TYR A 120 -15.89 -7.38 -8.21
N THR A 121 -17.17 -7.60 -7.90
CA THR A 121 -17.72 -7.32 -6.57
C THR A 121 -18.14 -8.57 -5.80
N ALA A 122 -18.26 -9.72 -6.46
CA ALA A 122 -18.55 -10.99 -5.82
C ALA A 122 -18.05 -12.19 -6.63
N LEU A 123 -17.70 -13.27 -5.94
CA LEU A 123 -17.48 -14.59 -6.52
C LEU A 123 -18.83 -15.26 -6.80
N GLY A 124 -18.94 -15.88 -7.98
CA GLY A 124 -20.12 -16.63 -8.39
C GLY A 124 -20.23 -18.00 -7.73
N ALA A 125 -21.42 -18.60 -7.87
CA ALA A 125 -21.72 -19.91 -7.30
C ALA A 125 -20.75 -20.98 -7.80
N GLY A 126 -20.30 -21.85 -6.89
CA GLY A 126 -19.43 -22.98 -7.21
C GLY A 126 -17.99 -22.61 -7.58
N LEU A 127 -17.57 -21.35 -7.39
CA LEU A 127 -16.23 -20.85 -7.71
C LEU A 127 -15.89 -20.92 -9.20
N LEU A 128 -16.88 -20.74 -10.08
CA LEU A 128 -16.72 -20.83 -11.55
C LEU A 128 -17.00 -19.51 -12.28
N SER A 129 -17.21 -18.43 -11.53
CA SER A 129 -17.37 -17.11 -12.14
C SER A 129 -17.04 -15.97 -11.18
N PHE A 130 -16.83 -14.80 -11.77
CA PHE A 130 -16.80 -13.49 -11.12
C PHE A 130 -18.04 -12.72 -11.56
N THR A 131 -18.64 -11.94 -10.66
CA THR A 131 -19.91 -11.25 -10.92
C THR A 131 -19.84 -9.77 -10.53
N GLY A 132 -20.74 -8.98 -11.13
CA GLY A 132 -20.79 -7.52 -10.94
C GLY A 132 -19.50 -6.88 -11.44
N LEU A 133 -19.24 -7.07 -12.73
CA LEU A 133 -18.01 -6.64 -13.38
C LEU A 133 -18.07 -5.17 -13.74
N GLU A 134 -16.95 -4.49 -13.55
CA GLU A 134 -16.65 -3.19 -14.16
C GLU A 134 -15.46 -3.38 -15.10
N ARG A 135 -15.70 -3.07 -16.38
CA ARG A 135 -14.72 -3.21 -17.47
C ARG A 135 -13.82 -1.99 -17.54
N ALA A 136 -12.66 -2.15 -18.20
CA ALA A 136 -11.74 -1.04 -18.47
C ALA A 136 -11.31 -0.24 -17.22
N VAL A 137 -11.08 -0.91 -16.09
CA VAL A 137 -10.65 -0.23 -14.87
C VAL A 137 -9.15 0.03 -14.88
N ALA A 138 -8.68 0.91 -13.98
CA ALA A 138 -7.27 1.26 -13.87
C ALA A 138 -6.65 1.67 -15.23
N CYS A 139 -7.41 2.49 -15.98
CA CYS A 139 -6.99 3.12 -17.22
C CYS A 139 -6.63 2.13 -18.36
N THR A 140 -7.19 0.91 -18.35
CA THR A 140 -7.17 0.01 -19.52
C THR A 140 -8.35 0.27 -20.45
N ASN A 141 -8.40 -0.41 -21.60
CA ASN A 141 -9.56 -0.38 -22.51
C ASN A 141 -10.45 -1.60 -22.31
N ASP A 142 -11.72 -1.50 -22.72
CA ASP A 142 -12.66 -2.63 -22.76
C ASP A 142 -12.43 -3.36 -24.08
N GLU A 143 -12.04 -4.62 -24.01
CA GLU A 143 -11.70 -5.42 -25.19
C GLU A 143 -12.48 -6.74 -25.22
N SER A 144 -12.42 -7.48 -26.34
CA SER A 144 -12.99 -8.83 -26.38
C SER A 144 -11.93 -9.87 -26.04
N HIS A 145 -12.22 -10.77 -25.10
CA HIS A 145 -11.29 -11.83 -24.71
C HIS A 145 -11.83 -13.23 -25.05
N PRO A 146 -11.19 -14.00 -25.96
CA PRO A 146 -11.53 -15.39 -26.22
C PRO A 146 -11.44 -16.30 -25.00
N ARG A 147 -12.25 -17.37 -25.04
CA ARG A 147 -12.10 -18.54 -24.19
C ARG A 147 -10.66 -19.06 -24.25
N GLY A 148 -10.13 -19.42 -23.07
CA GLY A 148 -8.78 -19.95 -22.88
C GLY A 148 -7.76 -18.86 -22.55
N CYS A 149 -8.13 -17.59 -22.60
CA CYS A 149 -7.31 -16.50 -22.06
C CYS A 149 -6.97 -16.79 -20.59
N GLY A 150 -5.70 -16.58 -20.23
CA GLY A 150 -5.24 -16.65 -18.85
C GLY A 150 -5.76 -15.46 -18.04
N LEU A 151 -6.21 -15.74 -16.83
CA LEU A 151 -6.71 -14.77 -15.87
C LEU A 151 -5.82 -14.81 -14.63
N LEU A 152 -5.37 -13.64 -14.21
CA LEU A 152 -4.63 -13.43 -12.96
C LEU A 152 -5.44 -12.57 -12.01
N TRP A 153 -5.21 -12.75 -10.71
CA TRP A 153 -5.50 -11.69 -9.77
C TRP A 153 -4.43 -10.60 -9.89
N ASP A 154 -4.83 -9.37 -10.21
CA ASP A 154 -3.89 -8.27 -10.45
C ASP A 154 -3.10 -7.91 -9.18
N GLY A 155 -3.62 -8.26 -8.00
CA GLY A 155 -3.04 -7.89 -6.72
C GLY A 155 -1.61 -8.35 -6.47
N LEU A 156 -1.19 -9.52 -6.94
CA LEU A 156 0.11 -10.07 -6.56
C LEU A 156 1.21 -9.68 -7.56
N ALA A 157 2.32 -9.07 -7.10
CA ALA A 157 3.52 -8.92 -7.92
C ALA A 157 4.45 -10.15 -7.76
N GLU A 158 4.57 -10.98 -8.79
CA GLU A 158 5.41 -12.20 -8.77
C GLU A 158 6.46 -12.17 -9.92
N PRO A 159 7.74 -12.50 -9.65
CA PRO A 159 8.76 -12.56 -10.69
C PRO A 159 8.43 -13.58 -11.78
N ILE A 160 8.74 -13.22 -13.03
CA ILE A 160 8.58 -14.13 -14.17
C ILE A 160 9.78 -15.07 -14.33
N ALA A 161 9.61 -16.19 -15.02
CA ALA A 161 10.73 -17.10 -15.27
C ALA A 161 11.81 -16.48 -16.18
N LEU A 162 11.42 -15.66 -17.16
CA LEU A 162 12.35 -15.03 -18.11
C LEU A 162 12.86 -13.68 -17.60
N GLN A 163 14.04 -13.67 -16.97
CA GLN A 163 14.62 -12.46 -16.37
C GLN A 163 15.60 -11.71 -17.29
N SER A 164 16.01 -12.32 -18.40
CA SER A 164 16.94 -11.71 -19.36
C SER A 164 16.19 -11.16 -20.58
N SER A 165 15.98 -9.84 -20.61
CA SER A 165 15.31 -9.11 -21.72
C SER A 165 13.99 -9.77 -22.18
N PRO A 166 13.03 -9.96 -21.26
CA PRO A 166 11.72 -10.48 -21.64
C PRO A 166 11.04 -9.52 -22.64
N PRO A 167 10.28 -10.06 -23.61
CA PRO A 167 9.32 -9.27 -24.38
C PRO A 167 8.41 -8.44 -23.46
N ALA A 168 8.08 -7.21 -23.89
CA ALA A 168 7.33 -6.25 -23.07
C ALA A 168 5.95 -6.74 -22.64
N ASN A 169 5.36 -7.68 -23.38
CA ASN A 169 4.08 -8.29 -23.07
C ASN A 169 4.16 -9.41 -22.01
N LEU A 170 5.35 -9.82 -21.57
CA LEU A 170 5.48 -10.88 -20.56
C LEU A 170 5.55 -10.37 -19.12
N TYR A 171 5.71 -9.07 -18.90
CA TYR A 171 5.86 -8.47 -17.58
C TYR A 171 5.04 -7.18 -17.46
N ASP A 172 4.64 -6.86 -16.24
CA ASP A 172 3.90 -5.65 -15.91
C ASP A 172 4.81 -4.56 -15.33
N GLY A 173 5.92 -4.95 -14.72
CA GLY A 173 6.89 -4.03 -14.14
C GLY A 173 8.25 -4.67 -13.91
N ARG A 174 9.17 -3.86 -13.37
CA ARG A 174 10.49 -4.30 -12.93
C ARG A 174 10.81 -3.74 -11.55
N VAL A 175 11.36 -4.57 -10.67
CA VAL A 175 11.86 -4.17 -9.36
C VAL A 175 13.38 -4.28 -9.31
N ARG A 176 13.99 -3.51 -8.42
CA ARG A 176 15.40 -3.67 -8.05
C ARG A 176 15.49 -4.36 -6.69
N GLU A 177 16.14 -5.51 -6.68
CA GLU A 177 16.51 -6.26 -5.48
C GLU A 177 18.02 -6.17 -5.23
N ALA A 178 18.46 -6.66 -4.07
CA ALA A 178 19.87 -6.61 -3.68
C ALA A 178 20.81 -7.35 -4.65
N ASP A 179 20.31 -8.36 -5.36
CA ASP A 179 21.08 -9.21 -6.26
C ASP A 179 20.82 -8.94 -7.75
N GLY A 180 19.91 -8.02 -8.09
CA GLY A 180 19.68 -7.61 -9.47
C GLY A 180 18.32 -6.98 -9.75
N THR A 181 18.04 -6.78 -11.03
CA THR A 181 16.73 -6.36 -11.51
C THR A 181 15.89 -7.57 -11.83
N TYR A 182 14.62 -7.55 -11.40
CA TYR A 182 13.65 -8.60 -11.66
C TYR A 182 12.42 -8.05 -12.37
N PHE A 183 11.99 -8.74 -13.42
CA PHE A 183 10.72 -8.50 -14.10
C PHE A 183 9.62 -9.31 -13.41
N PHE A 184 8.44 -8.72 -13.25
CA PHE A 184 7.32 -9.33 -12.53
C PHE A 184 5.97 -9.11 -13.24
N ARG A 185 4.96 -9.87 -12.80
CA ARG A 185 3.56 -9.75 -13.23
C ARG A 185 2.66 -9.35 -12.08
N GLY A 186 1.56 -8.67 -12.40
CA GLY A 186 0.62 -8.05 -11.46
C GLY A 186 1.05 -6.65 -11.03
N ASN A 187 0.22 -5.98 -10.25
CA ASN A 187 0.42 -4.61 -9.76
C ASN A 187 0.92 -4.56 -8.30
N GLY A 188 0.96 -5.69 -7.60
CA GLY A 188 1.44 -5.75 -6.23
C GLY A 188 0.52 -5.14 -5.17
N SER A 189 -0.76 -4.85 -5.46
CA SER A 189 -1.74 -4.32 -4.50
C SER A 189 -2.31 -5.33 -3.49
N GLY A 190 -1.96 -6.62 -3.59
CA GLY A 190 -2.39 -7.65 -2.66
C GLY A 190 -1.53 -8.92 -2.64
N PHE A 191 -1.83 -9.79 -1.66
CA PHE A 191 -1.17 -11.09 -1.49
C PHE A 191 -2.17 -12.12 -0.93
N SER A 192 -2.33 -13.27 -1.59
CA SER A 192 -3.27 -14.33 -1.21
C SER A 192 -2.52 -15.46 -0.50
N TYR A 193 -3.11 -16.03 0.55
CA TYR A 193 -2.47 -17.04 1.37
C TYR A 193 -3.45 -17.86 2.20
N ARG A 194 -2.94 -18.96 2.76
CA ARG A 194 -3.61 -19.79 3.76
C ARG A 194 -2.72 -19.95 4.98
N VAL A 195 -3.32 -20.32 6.10
CA VAL A 195 -2.62 -20.58 7.37
C VAL A 195 -3.01 -21.96 7.92
N PRO A 196 -2.23 -22.54 8.84
CA PRO A 196 -2.62 -23.75 9.55
C PRO A 196 -3.88 -23.50 10.38
N VAL A 197 -4.85 -24.41 10.32
CA VAL A 197 -6.11 -24.30 11.05
C VAL A 197 -6.47 -25.59 11.77
N ASP A 198 -7.14 -25.45 12.92
CA ASP A 198 -7.72 -26.57 13.67
C ASP A 198 -9.24 -26.40 13.84
N PRO A 199 -10.05 -26.89 12.90
CA PRO A 199 -11.52 -26.89 13.00
C PRO A 199 -12.10 -27.49 14.29
N ALA A 200 -11.39 -28.41 14.95
CA ALA A 200 -11.89 -29.06 16.17
C ALA A 200 -11.76 -28.16 17.42
N GLY A 201 -11.03 -27.04 17.30
CA GLY A 201 -10.70 -26.17 18.43
C GLY A 201 -9.58 -26.77 19.27
N GLY A 202 -8.38 -26.19 19.19
CA GLY A 202 -7.21 -26.74 19.85
C GLY A 202 -5.91 -26.18 19.31
N THR A 203 -4.86 -27.00 19.39
CA THR A 203 -3.52 -26.72 18.85
C THR A 203 -3.06 -27.84 17.93
N ASP A 204 -3.99 -28.68 17.45
CA ASP A 204 -3.68 -29.77 16.54
C ASP A 204 -3.99 -29.33 15.11
N PHE A 205 -2.94 -28.92 14.40
CA PHE A 205 -3.05 -28.47 13.01
C PHE A 205 -2.90 -29.61 12.00
N LEU A 206 -2.77 -30.86 12.46
CA LEU A 206 -2.53 -32.00 11.59
C LEU A 206 -3.82 -32.74 11.25
N ASP A 207 -3.94 -33.19 10.02
CA ASP A 207 -4.86 -34.25 9.59
C ASP A 207 -4.01 -35.43 9.11
N GLY A 208 -3.94 -36.46 9.96
CA GLY A 208 -2.94 -37.51 9.84
C GLY A 208 -1.52 -36.93 9.95
N ASP A 209 -0.72 -37.11 8.90
CA ASP A 209 0.67 -36.62 8.81
C ASP A 209 0.79 -35.28 8.05
N SER A 210 -0.33 -34.65 7.68
CA SER A 210 -0.36 -33.45 6.84
C SER A 210 -0.94 -32.24 7.57
N ILE A 211 -0.45 -31.04 7.27
CA ILE A 211 -0.99 -29.79 7.84
C ILE A 211 -2.34 -29.48 7.20
N ARG A 212 -3.34 -29.14 8.03
CA ARG A 212 -4.63 -28.58 7.61
C ARG A 212 -4.46 -27.10 7.30
N TRP A 213 -4.53 -26.75 6.02
CA TRP A 213 -4.51 -25.36 5.55
C TRP A 213 -5.92 -24.78 5.49
N GLY A 214 -6.03 -23.47 5.68
CA GLY A 214 -7.32 -22.77 5.65
C GLY A 214 -7.20 -21.31 6.05
N ALA A 215 -8.27 -20.79 6.66
CA ALA A 215 -8.30 -19.48 7.27
C ALA A 215 -9.17 -19.48 8.53
N VAL A 216 -8.96 -18.50 9.40
CA VAL A 216 -9.88 -18.20 10.50
C VAL A 216 -10.81 -17.09 10.05
N VAL A 217 -12.08 -17.42 9.83
CA VAL A 217 -13.11 -16.49 9.36
C VAL A 217 -14.03 -16.17 10.54
N ASP A 218 -14.06 -14.91 10.96
CA ASP A 218 -14.82 -14.45 12.13
C ASP A 218 -14.57 -15.30 13.40
N GLY A 219 -13.31 -15.66 13.63
CA GLY A 219 -12.89 -16.50 14.76
C GLY A 219 -13.13 -18.01 14.57
N VAL A 220 -13.73 -18.43 13.46
CA VAL A 220 -13.97 -19.84 13.14
C VAL A 220 -12.88 -20.38 12.21
N PRO A 221 -12.09 -21.38 12.63
CA PRO A 221 -11.11 -22.02 11.75
C PRO A 221 -11.81 -22.91 10.71
N LEU A 222 -11.59 -22.61 9.42
CA LEU A 222 -12.19 -23.30 8.29
C LEU A 222 -11.12 -23.82 7.33
N THR A 223 -11.19 -25.10 6.94
CA THR A 223 -10.28 -25.68 5.95
C THR A 223 -10.56 -25.18 4.53
N SER A 224 -11.80 -24.78 4.24
CA SER A 224 -12.17 -24.06 3.01
C SER A 224 -11.88 -22.56 3.09
N GLY A 225 -11.34 -22.07 4.20
CA GLY A 225 -11.03 -20.67 4.38
C GLY A 225 -9.83 -20.23 3.55
N TRP A 226 -9.90 -19.00 3.05
CA TRP A 226 -8.82 -18.29 2.37
C TRP A 226 -8.59 -16.91 2.97
N GLN A 227 -7.37 -16.38 2.81
CA GLN A 227 -7.03 -15.04 3.24
C GLN A 227 -6.33 -14.25 2.13
N ALA A 228 -6.53 -12.94 2.15
CA ALA A 228 -5.82 -12.02 1.28
C ALA A 228 -5.46 -10.74 2.03
N LEU A 229 -4.24 -10.25 1.82
CA LEU A 229 -3.88 -8.88 2.09
C LEU A 229 -4.25 -8.06 0.86
N ILE A 230 -4.95 -6.95 1.05
CA ILE A 230 -5.32 -6.05 -0.03
C ILE A 230 -5.08 -4.60 0.37
N PHE A 231 -4.64 -3.78 -0.57
CA PHE A 231 -4.75 -2.34 -0.47
C PHE A 231 -6.19 -1.93 -0.73
N ARG A 232 -6.78 -1.19 0.21
CA ARG A 232 -8.12 -0.62 0.04
C ARG A 232 -8.05 0.91 0.03
N PRO A 233 -8.31 1.56 -1.12
CA PRO A 233 -8.41 3.01 -1.18
C PRO A 233 -9.60 3.49 -0.34
N ASN A 234 -9.46 4.65 0.29
CA ASN A 234 -10.51 5.29 1.08
C ASN A 234 -10.76 6.74 0.67
N ARG A 235 -9.72 7.43 0.23
CA ARG A 235 -9.82 8.80 -0.28
C ARG A 235 -8.77 9.03 -1.35
N GLU A 236 -8.96 10.10 -2.09
CA GLU A 236 -8.04 10.53 -3.14
C GLU A 236 -7.21 11.72 -2.64
N LEU A 237 -6.04 11.90 -3.26
CA LEU A 237 -5.15 13.02 -3.03
C LEU A 237 -4.59 13.45 -4.40
N SER A 238 -4.89 14.67 -4.81
CA SER A 238 -4.39 15.21 -6.08
C SER A 238 -3.25 16.19 -5.84
N GLU A 239 -2.20 16.09 -6.65
CA GLU A 239 -1.09 17.03 -6.67
C GLU A 239 -1.53 18.43 -7.09
N ALA A 240 -2.50 18.54 -8.00
CA ALA A 240 -3.04 19.81 -8.44
C ALA A 240 -3.66 20.59 -7.27
N ASP A 241 -4.35 19.88 -6.38
CA ASP A 241 -4.95 20.46 -5.17
C ASP A 241 -3.90 20.85 -4.13
N LEU A 242 -2.85 20.02 -3.97
CA LEU A 242 -1.74 20.26 -3.05
C LEU A 242 -0.75 21.32 -3.56
N ARG A 243 -0.71 21.54 -4.87
CA ARG A 243 0.32 22.31 -5.59
C ARG A 243 1.74 21.84 -5.29
N GLU A 244 1.90 20.53 -5.11
CA GLU A 244 3.15 19.87 -4.81
C GLU A 244 3.30 18.67 -5.73
N ASP A 245 4.52 18.46 -6.20
CA ASP A 245 4.94 17.27 -6.95
C ASP A 245 5.37 16.23 -5.89
N VAL A 246 4.51 15.24 -5.67
CA VAL A 246 4.59 14.29 -4.55
C VAL A 246 5.51 13.12 -4.88
N ASN A 247 5.49 12.63 -6.13
CA ASN A 247 6.38 11.56 -6.62
C ASN A 247 7.70 12.11 -7.23
N ASN A 248 7.83 13.43 -7.46
CA ASN A 248 8.99 14.10 -8.04
C ASN A 248 9.24 13.75 -9.52
N ASP A 249 8.18 13.46 -10.27
CA ASP A 249 8.29 13.10 -11.69
C ASP A 249 8.43 14.32 -12.63
N GLY A 250 8.25 15.52 -12.08
CA GLY A 250 8.40 16.80 -12.78
C GLY A 250 7.09 17.44 -13.23
N ASP A 251 5.94 16.83 -12.95
CA ASP A 251 4.64 17.48 -13.07
C ASP A 251 3.85 17.54 -11.75
N ARG A 252 2.56 17.90 -11.82
CA ARG A 252 1.68 18.14 -10.65
C ARG A 252 0.24 17.72 -10.95
N LEU A 253 0.07 16.75 -11.83
CA LEU A 253 -1.23 16.34 -12.37
C LEU A 253 -1.67 14.99 -11.80
N ASP A 254 -0.81 14.33 -11.04
CA ASP A 254 -1.11 13.00 -10.54
C ASP A 254 -2.20 13.00 -9.48
N VAL A 255 -2.89 11.87 -9.45
CA VAL A 255 -3.92 11.56 -8.48
C VAL A 255 -3.51 10.28 -7.78
N PHE A 256 -3.47 10.32 -6.47
CA PHE A 256 -3.12 9.18 -5.65
C PHE A 256 -4.33 8.66 -4.88
N ASP A 257 -4.40 7.33 -4.80
CA ASP A 257 -5.23 6.63 -3.86
C ASP A 257 -4.56 6.59 -2.48
N VAL A 258 -5.32 7.02 -1.47
CA VAL A 258 -4.89 7.00 -0.07
C VAL A 258 -5.73 5.99 0.69
N GLY A 259 -5.08 4.98 1.22
CA GLY A 259 -5.75 3.81 1.76
C GLY A 259 -5.01 3.11 2.90
N GLN A 260 -5.41 1.88 3.16
CA GLN A 260 -4.83 1.01 4.17
C GLN A 260 -4.70 -0.42 3.62
N ILE A 261 -3.73 -1.16 4.13
CA ILE A 261 -3.69 -2.61 3.95
C ILE A 261 -4.72 -3.24 4.89
N ARG A 262 -5.54 -4.12 4.33
CA ARG A 262 -6.58 -4.86 5.02
C ARG A 262 -6.39 -6.35 4.78
N ARG A 263 -6.68 -7.13 5.81
CA ARG A 263 -6.80 -8.57 5.73
C ARG A 263 -8.25 -8.91 5.47
N LEU A 264 -8.48 -9.67 4.42
CA LEU A 264 -9.74 -10.36 4.14
C LEU A 264 -9.58 -11.83 4.50
N ALA A 265 -10.57 -12.40 5.17
CA ALA A 265 -10.71 -13.85 5.31
C ALA A 265 -12.15 -14.27 5.00
N TRP A 266 -12.30 -15.29 4.16
CA TRP A 266 -13.60 -15.77 3.69
C TRP A 266 -13.62 -17.29 3.52
N ASP A 267 -14.82 -17.86 3.48
CA ASP A 267 -15.03 -19.28 3.22
C ASP A 267 -15.33 -19.50 1.72
N THR A 268 -14.52 -20.31 1.03
CA THR A 268 -14.80 -20.62 -0.38
C THR A 268 -15.92 -21.64 -0.56
N ALA A 269 -16.30 -22.36 0.50
CA ALA A 269 -17.48 -23.24 0.48
C ALA A 269 -18.79 -22.45 0.56
N ASP A 270 -18.76 -21.24 1.12
CA ASP A 270 -19.87 -20.29 1.15
C ASP A 270 -19.38 -18.86 0.82
N PRO A 271 -19.12 -18.54 -0.46
CA PRO A 271 -18.59 -17.24 -0.86
C PRO A 271 -19.50 -16.04 -0.56
N GLY A 272 -20.79 -16.29 -0.33
CA GLY A 272 -21.77 -15.27 0.08
C GLY A 272 -21.90 -15.11 1.60
N GLY A 273 -21.16 -15.91 2.36
CA GLY A 273 -21.15 -15.89 3.82
C GLY A 273 -20.41 -14.69 4.42
N PRO A 274 -20.22 -14.69 5.74
CA PRO A 274 -19.51 -13.62 6.44
C PRO A 274 -18.08 -13.43 5.93
N LEU A 275 -17.71 -12.17 5.72
CA LEU A 275 -16.36 -11.74 5.40
C LEU A 275 -15.72 -11.11 6.64
N ASP A 276 -14.56 -11.63 7.06
CA ASP A 276 -13.73 -10.95 8.05
C ASP A 276 -12.83 -9.94 7.32
N ASP A 277 -13.16 -8.66 7.44
CA ASP A 277 -12.41 -7.55 6.85
C ASP A 277 -11.79 -6.67 7.94
N ARG A 278 -10.48 -6.79 8.14
CA ARG A 278 -9.74 -6.13 9.21
C ARG A 278 -8.55 -5.31 8.71
N GLY A 279 -8.46 -4.05 9.12
CA GLY A 279 -7.26 -3.23 8.90
C GLY A 279 -6.05 -3.72 9.70
N LEU A 280 -4.88 -3.77 9.08
CA LEU A 280 -3.64 -4.26 9.70
C LEU A 280 -2.80 -3.18 10.39
N GLY A 281 -3.27 -1.94 10.42
CA GLY A 281 -2.63 -0.90 11.20
C GLY A 281 -3.17 0.49 10.88
N PRO A 282 -2.67 1.51 11.59
CA PRO A 282 -3.05 2.90 11.37
C PRO A 282 -2.23 3.58 10.26
N ALA A 283 -1.27 2.88 9.65
CA ALA A 283 -0.48 3.44 8.56
C ALA A 283 -1.38 3.81 7.38
N VAL A 284 -1.10 4.96 6.78
CA VAL A 284 -1.83 5.49 5.63
C VAL A 284 -0.91 5.36 4.44
N ILE A 285 -1.34 4.59 3.46
CA ILE A 285 -0.54 4.21 2.30
C ILE A 285 -0.99 5.03 1.09
N LEU A 286 -0.03 5.48 0.32
CA LEU A 286 -0.19 6.19 -0.94
C LEU A 286 0.11 5.21 -2.10
N GLN A 287 -0.72 5.23 -3.12
CA GLN A 287 -0.52 4.55 -4.40
C GLN A 287 -0.97 5.48 -5.53
N GLU A 288 -0.27 5.50 -6.67
CA GLU A 288 -0.69 6.29 -7.82
C GLU A 288 -1.95 5.68 -8.46
N ARG A 289 -3.00 6.48 -8.65
CA ARG A 289 -4.25 5.98 -9.21
C ARG A 289 -4.03 5.54 -10.65
N CYS A 290 -4.65 4.44 -11.04
CA CYS A 290 -4.41 3.75 -12.32
C CYS A 290 -3.04 3.11 -12.50
N ALA A 291 -2.09 3.33 -11.60
CA ALA A 291 -0.74 2.76 -11.67
C ALA A 291 -0.30 2.26 -10.29
N TRP A 292 -1.12 1.44 -9.63
CA TRP A 292 -0.71 0.84 -8.35
C TRP A 292 0.57 0.03 -8.52
N GLY A 293 1.48 0.22 -7.56
CA GLY A 293 2.83 -0.31 -7.62
C GLY A 293 3.78 0.44 -8.54
N SER A 294 3.41 1.62 -9.08
CA SER A 294 4.31 2.43 -9.90
C SER A 294 5.55 2.91 -9.14
N ASP A 295 6.55 3.39 -9.88
CA ASP A 295 7.70 4.12 -9.36
C ASP A 295 7.26 5.42 -8.64
N LEU A 296 7.21 5.38 -7.31
CA LEU A 296 6.77 6.50 -6.49
C LEU A 296 7.93 7.34 -5.94
N ASP A 297 9.17 6.91 -6.14
CA ASP A 297 10.35 7.63 -5.65
C ASP A 297 11.35 8.07 -6.73
N GLY A 298 11.04 7.79 -8.00
CA GLY A 298 11.75 8.24 -9.17
C GLY A 298 13.07 7.51 -9.41
N ASP A 299 13.25 6.30 -8.86
CA ASP A 299 14.48 5.53 -9.02
C ASP A 299 14.56 4.72 -10.33
N GLY A 300 13.48 4.74 -11.12
CA GLY A 300 13.31 4.06 -12.39
C GLY A 300 12.82 2.62 -12.28
N PHE A 301 12.42 2.16 -11.09
CA PHE A 301 11.86 0.87 -10.79
C PHE A 301 10.49 1.00 -10.11
N GLU A 302 9.64 0.02 -10.36
CA GLU A 302 8.29 -0.01 -9.80
C GLU A 302 8.33 -0.36 -8.29
N ASP A 303 7.38 0.16 -7.52
CA ASP A 303 7.22 -0.06 -6.08
C ASP A 303 5.94 -0.86 -5.72
N PRO A 304 5.80 -2.12 -6.16
CA PRO A 304 4.66 -2.96 -5.78
C PRO A 304 4.57 -3.10 -4.26
N LEU A 305 3.39 -2.86 -3.68
CA LEU A 305 3.18 -2.96 -2.22
C LEU A 305 3.56 -4.36 -1.69
N PHE A 306 3.24 -5.40 -2.47
CA PHE A 306 3.53 -6.79 -2.20
C PHE A 306 4.28 -7.41 -3.39
N TYR A 307 5.57 -7.67 -3.22
CA TYR A 307 6.37 -8.41 -4.18
C TYR A 307 6.77 -9.77 -3.60
N TRP A 308 6.30 -10.85 -4.20
CA TRP A 308 6.49 -12.20 -3.70
C TRP A 308 7.44 -13.00 -4.58
N ASP A 309 8.62 -13.32 -4.07
CA ASP A 309 9.50 -14.33 -4.66
C ASP A 309 9.10 -15.71 -4.11
N ARG A 310 8.36 -16.46 -4.93
CA ARG A 310 7.90 -17.82 -4.62
C ARG A 310 9.06 -18.79 -4.36
N GLU A 311 10.13 -18.70 -5.14
CA GLU A 311 11.28 -19.62 -5.05
C GLU A 311 12.07 -19.40 -3.75
N ARG A 312 12.26 -18.13 -3.37
CA ARG A 312 12.94 -17.75 -2.12
C ARG A 312 12.02 -17.77 -0.90
N ARG A 313 10.70 -17.93 -1.12
CA ARG A 313 9.65 -17.79 -0.09
C ARG A 313 9.75 -16.44 0.63
N MET A 314 10.02 -15.37 -0.12
CA MET A 314 10.23 -14.04 0.43
C MET A 314 9.14 -13.10 -0.06
N LEU A 315 8.45 -12.45 0.86
CA LEU A 315 7.49 -11.40 0.55
C LEU A 315 8.07 -10.06 0.98
N HIS A 316 8.25 -9.17 0.01
CA HIS A 316 8.73 -7.81 0.20
C HIS A 316 7.54 -6.87 0.29
N PHE A 317 7.59 -5.98 1.27
CA PHE A 317 6.64 -4.88 1.47
C PHE A 317 7.34 -3.58 1.12
N ARG A 318 6.81 -2.85 0.14
CA ARG A 318 7.27 -1.51 -0.22
C ARG A 318 6.16 -0.53 0.04
N LEU A 319 6.25 0.19 1.14
CA LEU A 319 5.16 1.03 1.61
C LEU A 319 5.53 2.50 1.46
N VAL A 320 4.77 3.23 0.67
CA VAL A 320 4.85 4.68 0.61
C VAL A 320 3.80 5.23 1.56
N ILE A 321 4.23 5.73 2.72
CA ILE A 321 3.35 6.20 3.79
C ILE A 321 3.26 7.72 3.83
N ILE A 322 2.08 8.20 4.22
CA ILE A 322 1.82 9.63 4.38
C ILE A 322 1.82 10.00 5.87
N GLY A 323 2.76 10.87 6.26
CA GLY A 323 2.70 11.65 7.49
C GLY A 323 2.12 13.04 7.25
N ARG A 324 1.63 13.69 8.31
CA ARG A 324 1.24 15.11 8.26
C ARG A 324 2.30 15.96 8.95
N ALA A 325 2.99 16.82 8.19
CA ALA A 325 3.99 17.74 8.77
C ALA A 325 3.46 19.16 9.03
N ARG A 326 2.43 19.58 8.29
CA ARG A 326 1.74 20.87 8.44
C ARG A 326 0.25 20.70 8.14
N ALA A 327 -0.56 21.72 8.45
CA ALA A 327 -2.01 21.74 8.27
C ALA A 327 -2.50 21.13 6.94
N ASP A 328 -1.75 21.22 5.83
CA ASP A 328 -2.16 20.67 4.53
C ASP A 328 -1.03 20.06 3.67
N ILE A 329 0.23 19.98 4.14
CA ILE A 329 1.34 19.41 3.34
C ILE A 329 1.65 17.98 3.82
N PRO A 330 1.41 16.95 2.98
CA PRO A 330 1.80 15.58 3.29
C PRO A 330 3.32 15.46 3.26
N VAL A 331 3.88 14.66 4.18
CA VAL A 331 5.25 14.16 4.04
C VAL A 331 5.15 12.70 3.67
N VAL A 332 5.76 12.36 2.54
CA VAL A 332 5.84 10.99 2.06
C VAL A 332 7.12 10.34 2.58
N ARG A 333 7.01 9.09 3.02
CA ARG A 333 8.13 8.25 3.44
C ARG A 333 8.01 6.87 2.84
N ARG A 334 9.14 6.33 2.36
CA ARG A 334 9.27 4.93 1.99
C ARG A 334 9.64 4.11 3.22
N VAL A 335 8.93 3.02 3.42
CA VAL A 335 9.22 2.01 4.44
C VAL A 335 9.23 0.66 3.75
N GLU A 336 10.34 -0.06 3.90
CA GLU A 336 10.51 -1.37 3.33
C GLU A 336 10.71 -2.43 4.40
N ALA A 337 10.19 -3.62 4.13
CA ALA A 337 10.43 -4.79 4.94
C ALA A 337 10.37 -6.04 4.06
N SER A 338 10.96 -7.13 4.54
CA SER A 338 10.83 -8.44 3.93
C SER A 338 10.47 -9.45 5.01
N VAL A 339 9.56 -10.36 4.68
CA VAL A 339 9.18 -11.48 5.53
C VAL A 339 9.48 -12.78 4.78
N PHE A 340 10.15 -13.70 5.48
CA PHE A 340 10.34 -15.07 5.01
C PHE A 340 9.12 -15.91 5.40
N LEU A 341 8.42 -16.45 4.41
CA LEU A 341 7.30 -17.36 4.62
C LEU A 341 7.87 -18.75 4.96
N ARG A 342 7.57 -19.23 6.17
CA ARG A 342 8.14 -20.49 6.66
C ARG A 342 7.69 -21.70 5.85
N ASN A 343 6.46 -21.65 5.34
CA ASN A 343 5.84 -22.75 4.62
C ASN A 343 6.09 -22.63 3.13
N GLU A 344 6.07 -23.78 2.45
CA GLU A 344 6.14 -23.83 0.99
C GLU A 344 4.92 -23.15 0.38
N ALA A 345 5.08 -22.60 -0.82
CA ALA A 345 3.98 -22.01 -1.56
C ALA A 345 2.83 -23.02 -1.80
N GLU A 346 1.61 -22.53 -1.93
CA GLU A 346 0.50 -23.33 -2.43
C GLU A 346 0.79 -23.68 -3.89
N ASP A 347 0.61 -24.95 -4.25
CA ASP A 347 0.66 -25.36 -5.63
C ASP A 347 -0.64 -24.95 -6.32
N SER A 348 -0.52 -24.04 -7.30
CA SER A 348 -1.60 -23.54 -8.15
C SER A 348 -2.02 -24.56 -9.21
#